data_AF-A0A955SEU2-F1
#
_entry.id   AF-A0A955SEU2-F1
#
_cell.length_a   1.000
_cell.length_b   1.000
_cell.length_c   1.000
_cell.angle_alpha   90.00
_cell.angle_beta   90.00
_cell.angle_gamma   90.00
#
_symmetry.space_group_name_H-M   'P 1'
#
loop_
_entity.id
_entity.type
_entity.pdbx_description
1 polymer ?
#
loop_
_entity_poly.entity_id
_entity_poly.type
_entity_poly.pdbx_seq_one_letter_code
_entity_poly.pdbx_strand_id
1 'polypeptide(L)' 'MSNEIRGESSGGQGNTDSSTPLVGIIMGSKSDWETMRQASEMLDRFQVPHECRIVSAHRTPEWMREYAQSAEERGL' A
#
# COMPACT_ATOMS: atom_id res chain seq x y z
N MET A 1 45.05 -33.15 8.13
CA MET A 1 45.09 -32.76 6.71
C MET A 1 43.64 -32.59 6.28
N SER A 2 42.96 -31.52 6.71
CA SER A 2 43.01 -30.18 6.10
C SER A 2 42.41 -30.20 4.70
N ASN A 3 41.15 -29.77 4.58
CA ASN A 3 40.88 -28.52 3.86
C ASN A 3 39.47 -28.01 4.17
N GLU A 4 39.43 -26.83 4.78
CA GLU A 4 38.32 -25.89 4.69
C GLU A 4 38.10 -25.49 3.22
N ILE A 5 36.84 -25.47 2.80
CA ILE A 5 36.37 -24.57 1.74
C ILE A 5 35.11 -23.89 2.25
N ARG A 6 35.25 -22.60 2.57
CA ARG A 6 34.18 -21.61 2.61
C ARG A 6 33.76 -21.27 1.17
N GLY A 7 32.47 -21.02 0.97
CA GLY A 7 31.86 -20.52 -0.28
C GLY A 7 30.34 -20.61 -0.14
N GLU A 8 29.73 -19.68 0.59
CA GLU A 8 28.95 -18.56 0.03
C GLU A 8 27.55 -18.97 -0.45
N SER A 9 26.58 -18.67 0.41
CA SER A 9 25.28 -18.05 0.12
C SER A 9 24.68 -18.29 -1.26
N SER A 10 23.75 -19.25 -1.35
CA SER A 10 22.81 -19.32 -2.45
C SER A 10 21.37 -19.27 -1.94
N GLY A 11 20.77 -18.09 -2.11
CA GLY A 11 19.33 -17.95 -2.22
C GLY A 11 18.59 -17.74 -0.92
N GLY A 12 18.80 -16.59 -0.27
CA GLY A 12 17.73 -16.01 0.53
C GLY A 12 16.52 -15.85 -0.37
N GLN A 13 15.51 -16.69 -0.20
CA GLN A 13 14.14 -16.34 -0.56
C GLN A 13 13.75 -15.22 0.39
N GLY A 14 14.19 -14.00 0.06
CA GLY A 14 13.59 -12.80 0.62
C GLY A 14 12.13 -12.84 0.21
N ASN A 15 11.27 -13.08 1.19
CA ASN A 15 9.85 -12.84 1.06
C ASN A 15 9.71 -11.40 0.56
N THR A 16 9.35 -11.20 -0.71
CA THR A 16 8.88 -9.89 -1.16
C THR A 16 7.54 -9.69 -0.48
N ASP A 17 7.59 -9.10 0.72
CA ASP A 17 6.43 -8.80 1.53
C ASP A 17 5.40 -8.09 0.65
N SER A 18 4.31 -8.80 0.39
CA SER A 18 3.23 -8.34 -0.45
C SER A 18 2.56 -7.12 0.17
N SER A 19 2.82 -5.97 -0.45
CA SER A 19 1.90 -4.85 -0.66
C SER A 19 1.54 -3.96 0.54
N THR A 20 2.52 -3.49 1.32
CA THR A 20 2.27 -2.25 2.08
C THR A 20 1.95 -1.13 1.09
N PRO A 21 0.75 -0.54 1.13
CA PRO A 21 0.39 0.53 0.20
C PRO A 21 1.29 1.74 0.44
N LEU A 22 1.75 2.37 -0.64
CA LEU A 22 2.51 3.63 -0.62
C LEU A 22 1.62 4.84 -0.95
N VAL A 23 0.40 4.58 -1.43
CA VAL A 23 -0.57 5.62 -1.78
C VAL A 23 -1.95 5.20 -1.29
N GLY A 24 -2.65 6.13 -0.63
CA GLY A 24 -4.04 5.97 -0.24
C GLY A 24 -4.99 6.77 -1.12
N ILE A 25 -5.87 6.11 -1.86
CA ILE A 25 -6.96 6.75 -2.61
C ILE A 25 -8.23 6.71 -1.75
N ILE A 26 -8.63 7.86 -1.21
CA ILE A 26 -9.88 7.97 -0.44
C ILE A 26 -10.95 8.74 -1.21
N MET A 27 -12.21 8.34 -1.00
CA MET A 27 -13.37 8.95 -1.65
C MET A 27 -14.57 9.03 -0.71
N GLY A 28 -15.44 10.02 -0.91
CA GLY A 28 -16.54 10.30 0.02
C GLY A 28 -17.69 9.30 -0.10
N SER A 29 -17.84 8.64 -1.25
CA SER A 29 -18.97 7.79 -1.62
C SER A 29 -18.61 6.76 -2.70
N LYS A 30 -19.48 5.76 -2.89
CA LYS A 30 -19.34 4.79 -4.00
C LYS A 30 -19.46 5.44 -5.38
N SER A 31 -20.28 6.48 -5.52
CA SER A 31 -20.47 7.17 -6.80
C SER A 31 -19.22 7.92 -7.27
N ASP A 32 -18.34 8.29 -6.35
CA ASP A 32 -17.05 8.93 -6.68
C ASP A 32 -16.10 7.97 -7.41
N TRP A 33 -16.32 6.64 -7.29
CA TRP A 33 -15.44 5.63 -7.87
C TRP A 33 -15.33 5.74 -9.40
N GLU A 34 -16.40 6.14 -10.09
CA GLU A 34 -16.36 6.28 -11.55
C GLU A 34 -15.27 7.27 -12.00
N THR A 35 -15.03 8.32 -11.21
CA THR A 35 -13.95 9.28 -11.43
C THR A 35 -12.63 8.77 -10.84
N MET A 36 -12.65 8.31 -9.59
CA MET A 36 -11.44 8.00 -8.83
C MET A 36 -10.68 6.77 -9.34
N ARG A 37 -11.35 5.83 -10.02
CA ARG A 37 -10.71 4.61 -10.55
C ARG A 37 -9.54 4.89 -11.50
N GLN A 38 -9.56 6.02 -12.20
CA GLN A 38 -8.48 6.41 -13.11
C GLN A 38 -7.13 6.60 -12.38
N ALA A 39 -7.16 7.05 -11.12
CA ALA A 39 -5.97 7.16 -10.30
C ALA A 39 -5.42 5.77 -9.92
N SER A 40 -6.30 4.84 -9.53
CA SER A 40 -5.95 3.45 -9.22
C SER A 40 -5.35 2.74 -10.45
N GLU A 41 -6.02 2.86 -11.61
CA GLU A 41 -5.53 2.31 -12.88
C GLU A 41 -4.15 2.88 -13.26
N MET A 42 -3.88 4.15 -12.96
CA MET A 42 -2.57 4.75 -13.22
C MET A 42 -1.49 4.18 -12.28
N LEU A 43 -1.77 4.03 -10.99
CA LEU A 43 -0.84 3.45 -10.03
C LEU A 43 -0.54 1.99 -10.35
N ASP A 44 -1.55 1.22 -10.79
CA ASP A 44 -1.36 -0.16 -11.26
C ASP A 44 -0.38 -0.23 -12.44
N ARG A 45 -0.49 0.68 -13.41
CA ARG A 45 0.41 0.73 -14.59
C ARG A 45 1.86 0.98 -14.21
N PHE A 46 2.11 1.73 -13.14
CA PHE A 46 3.45 1.99 -12.62
C PHE A 46 3.87 0.99 -11.53
N GLN A 47 3.04 0.00 -11.24
CA GLN A 47 3.26 -1.00 -10.19
C GLN A 47 3.48 -0.36 -8.81
N VAL A 48 2.78 0.74 -8.52
CA VAL A 48 2.82 1.42 -7.22
C VAL A 48 1.74 0.79 -6.31
N PRO A 49 2.12 0.14 -5.20
CA PRO A 49 1.17 -0.41 -4.25
C PRO A 49 0.28 0.69 -3.68
N HIS A 50 -1.03 0.48 -3.68
CA HIS A 50 -1.98 1.47 -3.21
C HIS A 50 -3.24 0.82 -2.65
N GLU A 51 -3.99 1.58 -1.85
CA GLU A 51 -5.30 1.17 -1.35
C GLU A 51 -6.40 2.15 -1.76
N CYS A 52 -7.63 1.65 -1.91
CA CYS A 52 -8.81 2.46 -2.20
C CYS A 52 -9.84 2.30 -1.07
N ARG A 53 -10.28 3.40 -0.45
CA ARG A 53 -11.27 3.36 0.65
C ARG A 53 -12.35 4.43 0.52
N ILE A 54 -13.54 4.12 1.04
CA ILE A 54 -14.64 5.10 1.18
C ILE A 54 -14.55 5.71 2.58
N VAL A 55 -14.19 6.98 2.63
CA VAL A 55 -13.97 7.75 3.87
C VAL A 55 -14.67 9.10 3.72
N SER A 56 -15.84 9.24 4.35
CA SER A 56 -16.70 10.42 4.15
C SER A 56 -16.49 11.47 5.24
N ALA A 57 -16.01 12.67 4.86
CA ALA A 57 -15.85 13.80 5.78
C ALA A 57 -17.14 14.17 6.53
N HIS A 58 -18.28 14.10 5.83
CA HIS A 58 -19.54 14.60 6.35
C HIS A 58 -20.39 13.54 7.05
N ARG A 59 -20.28 12.27 6.64
CA ARG A 59 -21.12 11.19 7.18
C ARG A 59 -20.43 10.40 8.29
N THR A 60 -19.12 10.24 8.19
CA THR A 60 -18.28 9.48 9.11
C THR A 60 -17.00 10.26 9.40
N PRO A 61 -17.09 11.48 9.99
CA PRO A 61 -15.93 12.34 10.23
C PRO A 61 -14.86 11.66 11.10
N GLU A 62 -15.27 10.80 12.02
CA GLU A 62 -14.35 10.08 12.90
C GLU A 62 -13.46 9.09 12.12
N TRP A 63 -14.02 8.36 11.16
CA TRP A 63 -13.24 7.47 10.30
C TRP A 63 -12.27 8.26 9.41
N MET A 64 -12.63 9.47 8.98
CA MET A 64 -11.72 10.35 8.27
C MET A 64 -10.54 10.76 9.16
N ARG A 65 -10.83 11.15 10.40
CA ARG A 65 -9.81 11.52 11.39
C ARG A 65 -8.86 10.36 11.67
N GLU A 66 -9.41 9.17 11.96
CA GLU A 66 -8.62 7.95 12.23
C GLU A 66 -7.76 7.54 11.03
N TYR A 67 -8.33 7.60 9.82
CA TYR A 67 -7.59 7.30 8.59
C TYR A 67 -6.39 8.24 8.42
N ALA A 68 -6.61 9.55 8.59
CA ALA A 68 -5.55 10.55 8.42
C ALA A 68 -4.46 10.45 9.50
N GLN A 69 -4.84 10.22 10.77
CA GLN A 69 -3.89 10.13 11.87
C GLN A 69 -3.01 8.89 11.82
N SER A 70 -3.55 7.76 11.36
CA SER A 70 -2.80 6.49 11.26
C SER A 70 -2.03 6.34 9.94
N ALA A 71 -2.18 7.25 8.98
CA ALA A 71 -1.61 7.11 7.65
C ALA A 71 -0.07 6.99 7.67
N GLU A 72 0.61 7.93 8.34
CA GLU A 72 2.08 7.94 8.44
C GLU A 72 2.62 6.69 9.14
N GLU A 73 1.98 6.27 10.25
CA GLU A 73 2.35 5.06 10.98
C GLU A 73 2.21 3.78 10.12
N ARG A 74 1.32 3.81 9.14
CA ARG A 74 1.08 2.72 8.18
C ARG A 74 1.98 2.79 6.95
N GLY A 75 2.82 3.82 6.82
CA GLY A 75 3.69 4.05 5.66
C GLY A 75 2.98 4.58 4.42
N LEU A 76 1.80 5.20 4.59
CA LEU A 76 1.06 5.90 3.54
C LEU A 76 1.56 7.34 3.32
#